data_AF-A0AAU8RM78-F1
#
_entry.id   AF-A0AAU8RM78-F1
#
_cell.length_a   1.000
_cell.length_b   1.000
_cell.length_c   1.000
_cell.angle_alpha   90.00
_cell.angle_beta   90.00
_cell.angle_gamma   90.00
#
_symmetry.space_group_name_H-M   'P 1'
#
loop_
_entity.id
_entity.type
_entity.pdbx_description
1 polymer ?
#
loop_
_entity_poly.entity_id
_entity_poly.type
_entity_poly.pdbx_seq_one_letter_code
_entity_poly.pdbx_strand_id
1 'polypeptide(L)'
;MFKKSLTLIVICFSLTSCWKDKSPEDLIRLKEKFKSQVSSFENKKENANKIVNSGLESLNALKSALEDTKNEDKEFAKVYGDWEKVNKRVEKLNKEYEDLKTKASNLFTAMDTQTNSLSDETSKKTLLKAINRARTKYNGTLANTSKAIEKLRLLHGDAVEVVKALEVAAALNSFDNINDQMKSIEGRVDGIMQELNVAVVESKKLYEKKITELEEN
;
A
#
# COMPACT_ATOMS: atom_id res chain seq x y z
N MET A 1 19.76 54.25 42.49
CA MET A 1 19.14 52.90 42.55
C MET A 1 18.59 52.38 41.21
N PHE A 2 18.84 53.02 40.05
CA PHE A 2 18.22 52.62 38.77
C PHE A 2 19.04 51.68 37.86
N LYS A 3 20.31 51.41 38.16
CA LYS A 3 21.17 50.59 37.28
C LYS A 3 21.08 49.08 37.52
N LYS A 4 20.59 48.64 38.69
CA LYS A 4 20.46 47.21 39.02
C LYS A 4 19.12 46.60 38.58
N SER A 5 18.11 47.43 38.33
CA SER A 5 16.79 46.96 37.90
C SER A 5 16.69 46.74 36.38
N LEU A 6 17.58 47.37 35.59
CA LEU A 6 17.59 47.24 34.13
C LEU A 6 18.17 45.89 33.68
N THR A 7 19.08 45.31 34.47
CA THR A 7 19.75 44.04 34.16
C THR A 7 18.83 42.84 34.34
N LEU A 8 17.83 42.93 35.22
CA LEU A 8 16.88 41.84 35.48
C LEU A 8 15.85 41.67 34.35
N ILE A 9 15.49 42.76 33.66
CA ILE A 9 14.47 42.75 32.59
C ILE A 9 15.03 42.13 31.28
N VAL A 10 16.33 42.27 31.02
CA VAL A 10 17.00 41.71 29.82
C VAL A 10 17.16 40.17 29.91
N ILE A 11 17.27 39.63 31.13
CA ILE A 11 17.35 38.18 31.35
C ILE A 11 15.96 37.52 31.25
N CYS A 12 14.88 38.21 31.61
CA CYS A 12 13.53 37.68 31.40
C CYS A 12 13.06 37.68 29.93
N PHE A 13 13.55 38.60 29.09
CA PHE A 13 13.19 38.64 27.66
C PHE A 13 13.93 37.62 26.78
N SER A 14 14.97 36.96 27.30
CA SER A 14 15.71 35.90 26.58
C SER A 14 15.14 34.48 26.82
N LEU A 15 14.17 34.34 27.71
CA LEU A 15 13.50 33.06 28.00
C LEU A 15 12.17 32.86 27.25
N THR A 16 11.67 33.87 26.52
CA THR A 16 10.42 33.77 25.76
C THR A 16 10.59 33.28 24.32
N SER A 17 11.82 32.99 23.88
CA SER A 17 12.11 32.51 22.53
C SER A 17 12.08 30.98 22.39
N CYS A 18 11.85 30.22 23.45
CA CYS A 18 12.03 28.77 23.40
C CYS A 18 10.86 27.98 22.77
N TRP A 19 9.73 28.63 22.47
CA TRP A 19 8.49 27.94 22.05
C TRP A 19 8.00 28.37 20.65
N LYS A 20 8.90 28.90 19.82
CA LYS A 20 8.58 29.24 18.43
C LYS A 20 9.00 28.10 17.51
N ASP A 21 8.00 27.30 17.14
CA ASP A 21 7.97 26.39 15.99
C ASP A 21 9.00 25.27 15.92
N LYS A 22 8.68 24.14 16.56
CA LYS A 22 8.76 22.77 16.02
C LYS A 22 8.37 21.78 17.13
N SER A 23 7.36 20.94 16.89
CA SER A 23 7.27 19.69 17.66
C SER A 23 8.59 18.94 17.43
N PRO A 24 9.33 18.53 18.47
CA PRO A 24 10.66 17.93 18.32
C PRO A 24 10.67 16.72 17.37
N GLU A 25 9.53 16.04 17.27
CA GLU A 25 9.33 14.85 16.44
C GLU A 25 8.63 15.11 15.10
N ASP A 26 8.33 16.37 14.77
CA ASP A 26 7.67 16.77 13.50
C ASP A 26 6.39 15.96 13.17
N LEU A 27 5.62 15.58 14.19
CA LEU A 27 4.50 14.65 14.07
C LEU A 27 3.49 15.01 12.97
N ILE A 28 3.13 16.29 12.85
CA ILE A 28 2.21 16.77 11.83
C ILE A 28 2.78 16.53 10.42
N ARG A 29 4.07 16.81 10.22
CA ARG A 29 4.75 16.59 8.93
C ARG A 29 4.83 15.10 8.59
N LEU A 30 5.10 14.24 9.58
CA LEU A 30 5.12 12.78 9.38
C LEU A 30 3.73 12.25 9.04
N LYS A 31 2.68 12.76 9.72
CA LYS A 31 1.29 12.42 9.42
C LYS A 31 0.91 12.80 7.99
N GLU A 32 1.28 14.00 7.53
CA GLU A 32 1.04 14.42 6.14
C GLU A 32 1.82 13.58 5.11
N LYS A 33 3.09 13.25 5.39
CA LYS A 33 3.87 12.34 4.54
C LYS A 33 3.26 10.95 4.44
N PHE A 34 2.75 10.42 5.56
CA PHE A 34 2.05 9.14 5.60
C PHE A 34 0.75 9.20 4.79
N LYS A 35 -0.09 10.24 5.01
CA LYS A 35 -1.32 10.48 4.25
C LYS A 35 -1.06 10.54 2.73
N SER A 36 -0.06 11.31 2.31
CA SER A 36 0.34 11.38 0.90
C SER A 36 0.75 10.01 0.34
N GLN A 37 1.43 9.18 1.14
CA GLN A 37 1.78 7.82 0.72
C GLN A 37 0.57 6.91 0.58
N VAL A 38 -0.41 7.03 1.48
CA VAL A 38 -1.66 6.25 1.38
C VAL A 38 -2.38 6.56 0.06
N SER A 39 -2.45 7.83 -0.33
CA SER A 39 -3.02 8.23 -1.62
C SER A 39 -2.21 7.71 -2.81
N SER A 40 -0.87 7.73 -2.73
CA SER A 40 -0.01 7.16 -3.79
C SER A 40 -0.26 5.65 -3.94
N PHE A 41 -0.28 4.92 -2.83
CA PHE A 41 -0.55 3.48 -2.79
C PHE A 41 -1.95 3.15 -3.34
N GLU A 42 -2.98 3.88 -2.92
CA GLU A 42 -4.36 3.73 -3.43
C GLU A 42 -4.41 3.89 -4.95
N ASN A 43 -3.79 4.95 -5.49
CA ASN A 43 -3.72 5.20 -6.93
C ASN A 43 -2.96 4.08 -7.67
N LYS A 44 -1.85 3.56 -7.12
CA LYS A 44 -1.13 2.44 -7.76
C LYS A 44 -1.92 1.15 -7.69
N LYS A 45 -2.62 0.88 -6.58
CA LYS A 45 -3.52 -0.28 -6.43
C LYS A 45 -4.61 -0.24 -7.50
N GLU A 46 -5.29 0.90 -7.67
CA GLU A 46 -6.34 1.04 -8.70
C GLU A 46 -5.81 0.85 -10.12
N ASN A 47 -4.63 1.40 -10.41
CA ASN A 47 -3.99 1.21 -11.70
C ASN A 47 -3.55 -0.24 -11.93
N ALA A 48 -3.05 -0.93 -10.91
CA ALA A 48 -2.73 -2.35 -10.99
C ALA A 48 -4.00 -3.16 -11.29
N ASN A 49 -5.11 -2.88 -10.60
CA ASN A 49 -6.39 -3.52 -10.84
C ASN A 49 -6.86 -3.40 -12.30
N LYS A 50 -6.88 -2.17 -12.82
CA LYS A 50 -7.28 -1.91 -14.21
C LYS A 50 -6.42 -2.68 -15.22
N ILE A 51 -5.11 -2.74 -15.00
CA ILE A 51 -4.18 -3.42 -15.90
C ILE A 51 -4.27 -4.95 -15.78
N VAL A 52 -4.52 -5.49 -14.58
CA VAL A 52 -4.79 -6.93 -14.39
C VAL A 52 -6.06 -7.33 -15.15
N ASN A 53 -7.15 -6.57 -15.01
CA ASN A 53 -8.40 -6.86 -15.73
C ASN A 53 -8.21 -6.79 -17.26
N SER A 54 -7.50 -5.78 -17.75
CA SER A 54 -7.16 -5.69 -19.19
C SER A 54 -6.29 -6.86 -19.67
N GLY A 55 -5.40 -7.38 -18.81
CA GLY A 55 -4.62 -8.59 -19.08
C GLY A 55 -5.49 -9.84 -19.19
N LEU A 56 -6.50 -9.99 -18.31
CA LEU A 56 -7.49 -11.07 -18.38
C LEU A 56 -8.33 -11.01 -19.66
N GLU A 57 -8.84 -9.82 -19.99
CA GLU A 57 -9.60 -9.60 -21.23
C GLU A 57 -8.78 -9.99 -22.47
N SER A 58 -7.48 -9.67 -22.47
CA SER A 58 -6.59 -10.00 -23.58
C SER A 58 -6.31 -11.51 -23.64
N LEU A 59 -6.21 -12.19 -22.51
CA LEU A 59 -6.10 -13.65 -22.42
C LEU A 59 -7.34 -14.35 -23.00
N ASN A 60 -8.53 -13.87 -22.64
CA ASN A 60 -9.79 -14.36 -23.20
C ASN A 60 -9.88 -14.13 -24.71
N ALA A 61 -9.47 -12.95 -25.18
CA ALA A 61 -9.46 -12.63 -26.60
C ALA A 61 -8.50 -13.53 -27.40
N LEU A 62 -7.32 -13.85 -26.84
CA LEU A 62 -6.38 -14.79 -27.44
C LEU A 62 -7.02 -16.18 -27.60
N LYS A 63 -7.64 -16.71 -26.54
CA LYS A 63 -8.33 -18.01 -26.64
C LYS A 63 -9.33 -18.04 -27.79
N SER A 64 -10.20 -17.03 -27.90
CA SER A 64 -11.17 -16.95 -29.00
C SER A 64 -10.51 -16.80 -30.37
N ALA A 65 -9.41 -16.07 -30.48
CA ALA A 65 -8.69 -15.91 -31.74
C ALA A 65 -8.04 -17.21 -32.22
N LEU A 66 -7.54 -18.03 -31.29
CA LEU A 66 -6.97 -19.36 -31.58
C LEU A 66 -8.05 -20.35 -32.02
N GLU A 67 -9.22 -20.36 -31.37
CA GLU A 67 -10.38 -21.16 -31.80
C GLU A 67 -10.85 -20.78 -33.22
N ASP A 68 -10.73 -19.51 -33.57
CA ASP A 68 -11.08 -18.96 -34.89
C ASP A 68 -9.94 -19.08 -35.93
N THR A 69 -8.75 -19.59 -35.58
CA THR A 69 -7.54 -19.69 -36.45
C THR A 69 -7.07 -18.36 -37.05
N LYS A 70 -7.14 -17.25 -36.29
CA LYS A 70 -6.82 -15.89 -36.78
C LYS A 70 -5.55 -15.32 -36.15
N ASN A 71 -4.54 -15.05 -36.99
CA ASN A 71 -3.41 -14.14 -36.69
C ASN A 71 -2.69 -14.43 -35.34
N GLU A 72 -2.45 -15.71 -35.07
CA GLU A 72 -2.05 -16.25 -33.76
C GLU A 72 -0.81 -15.54 -33.19
N ASP A 73 0.28 -15.42 -33.96
CA ASP A 73 1.53 -14.78 -33.54
C ASP A 73 1.32 -13.34 -33.02
N LYS A 74 0.45 -12.58 -33.69
CA LYS A 74 0.16 -11.20 -33.31
C LYS A 74 -0.61 -11.14 -31.99
N GLU A 75 -1.55 -12.06 -31.78
CA GLU A 75 -2.33 -12.12 -30.55
C GLU A 75 -1.47 -12.60 -29.37
N PHE A 76 -0.58 -13.59 -29.57
CA PHE A 76 0.40 -13.98 -28.55
C PHE A 76 1.30 -12.81 -28.14
N ALA A 77 1.89 -12.12 -29.11
CA ALA A 77 2.77 -10.97 -28.83
C ALA A 77 2.05 -9.87 -28.04
N LYS A 78 0.78 -9.59 -28.37
CA LYS A 78 -0.05 -8.64 -27.65
C LYS A 78 -0.27 -9.08 -26.20
N VAL A 79 -0.68 -10.33 -25.97
CA VAL A 79 -0.95 -10.84 -24.62
C VAL A 79 0.33 -10.86 -23.76
N TYR A 80 1.47 -11.31 -24.30
CA TYR A 80 2.75 -11.23 -23.59
C TYR A 80 3.07 -9.78 -23.19
N GLY A 81 2.88 -8.81 -24.09
CA GLY A 81 3.11 -7.40 -23.80
C GLY A 81 2.18 -6.84 -22.71
N ASP A 82 0.93 -7.29 -22.66
CA ASP A 82 -0.01 -6.89 -21.61
C ASP A 82 0.34 -7.49 -20.25
N TRP A 83 0.76 -8.75 -20.20
CA TRP A 83 1.24 -9.37 -18.95
C TRP A 83 2.58 -8.81 -18.47
N GLU A 84 3.46 -8.38 -19.37
CA GLU A 84 4.65 -7.62 -18.99
C GLU A 84 4.29 -6.28 -18.32
N LYS A 85 3.25 -5.59 -18.82
CA LYS A 85 2.72 -4.38 -18.17
C LYS A 85 2.17 -4.71 -16.79
N VAL A 86 1.43 -5.83 -16.63
CA VAL A 86 0.95 -6.30 -15.31
C VAL A 86 2.12 -6.44 -14.34
N ASN A 87 3.19 -7.16 -14.71
CA ASN A 87 4.36 -7.32 -13.85
C ASN A 87 4.95 -5.97 -13.42
N LYS A 88 5.16 -5.05 -14.37
CA LYS A 88 5.67 -3.71 -14.09
C LYS A 88 4.77 -2.92 -13.12
N ARG A 89 3.45 -3.16 -13.12
CA ARG A 89 2.53 -2.51 -12.16
C ARG A 89 2.60 -3.16 -10.79
N VAL A 90 2.68 -4.49 -10.71
CA VAL A 90 2.84 -5.23 -9.45
C VAL A 90 4.15 -4.83 -8.75
N GLU A 91 5.25 -4.73 -9.49
CA GLU A 91 6.53 -4.25 -8.94
C GLU A 91 6.45 -2.82 -8.39
N LYS A 92 5.78 -1.92 -9.11
CA LYS A 92 5.54 -0.54 -8.63
C LYS A 92 4.67 -0.52 -7.39
N LEU A 93 3.62 -1.34 -7.34
CA LEU A 93 2.78 -1.47 -6.15
C LEU A 93 3.57 -1.97 -4.95
N ASN A 94 4.48 -2.93 -5.14
CA ASN A 94 5.37 -3.41 -4.09
C ASN A 94 6.29 -2.30 -3.56
N LYS A 95 6.80 -1.43 -4.43
CA LYS A 95 7.60 -0.26 -3.99
C LYS A 95 6.78 0.69 -3.13
N GLU A 96 5.56 1.04 -3.55
CA GLU A 96 4.68 1.91 -2.75
C GLU A 96 4.30 1.28 -1.41
N TYR A 97 4.20 -0.06 -1.35
CA TYR A 97 3.96 -0.81 -0.12
C TYR A 97 5.14 -0.67 0.85
N GLU A 98 6.37 -0.85 0.39
CA GLU A 98 7.55 -0.67 1.26
C GLU A 98 7.69 0.78 1.74
N ASP A 99 7.37 1.75 0.90
CA ASP A 99 7.32 3.17 1.29
C ASP A 99 6.22 3.44 2.33
N LEU A 100 5.04 2.81 2.17
CA LEU A 100 3.93 2.90 3.11
C LEU A 100 4.32 2.33 4.49
N LYS A 101 4.92 1.15 4.50
CA LYS A 101 5.46 0.50 5.71
C LYS A 101 6.50 1.37 6.41
N THR A 102 7.43 1.94 5.64
CA THR A 102 8.48 2.83 6.18
C THR A 102 7.88 4.09 6.80
N LYS A 103 6.98 4.77 6.09
CA LYS A 103 6.35 6.01 6.58
C LYS A 103 5.45 5.76 7.79
N ALA A 104 4.75 4.64 7.83
CA ALA A 104 3.98 4.23 9.01
C ALA A 104 4.90 4.00 10.22
N SER A 105 6.00 3.25 10.03
CA SER A 105 6.97 3.00 11.09
C SER A 105 7.55 4.30 11.67
N ASN A 106 7.92 5.25 10.80
CA ASN A 106 8.40 6.56 11.21
C ASN A 106 7.34 7.34 12.01
N LEU A 107 6.09 7.37 11.54
CA LEU A 107 4.99 8.03 12.26
C LEU A 107 4.77 7.41 13.64
N PHE A 108 4.72 6.08 13.72
CA PHE A 108 4.55 5.38 15.00
C PHE A 108 5.73 5.61 15.95
N THR A 109 6.95 5.67 15.45
CA THR A 109 8.15 5.92 16.27
C THR A 109 8.16 7.34 16.83
N ALA A 110 7.79 8.32 16.01
CA ALA A 110 7.62 9.71 16.46
C ALA A 110 6.51 9.84 17.51
N MET A 111 5.38 9.14 17.33
CA MET A 111 4.29 9.14 18.32
C MET A 111 4.73 8.56 19.67
N ASP A 112 5.48 7.45 19.66
CA ASP A 112 6.05 6.88 20.88
C ASP A 112 7.04 7.84 21.55
N THR A 113 7.95 8.43 20.78
CA THR A 113 8.98 9.32 21.32
C THR A 113 8.36 10.56 21.98
N GLN A 114 7.42 11.22 21.28
CA GLN A 114 6.71 12.36 21.84
C GLN A 114 5.88 11.97 23.07
N THR A 115 5.23 10.80 23.05
CA THR A 115 4.42 10.34 24.19
C THR A 115 5.30 10.01 25.40
N ASN A 116 6.48 9.44 25.20
CA ASN A 116 7.41 9.13 26.27
C ASN A 116 8.01 10.38 26.93
N SER A 117 8.06 11.51 26.21
CA SER A 117 8.51 12.81 26.74
C SER A 117 7.48 13.49 27.67
N LEU A 118 6.26 12.95 27.78
CA LEU A 118 5.22 13.52 28.65
C LEU A 118 5.55 13.28 30.13
N SER A 119 5.44 14.33 30.93
CA SER A 119 5.58 14.26 32.39
C SER A 119 4.33 13.73 33.10
N ASP A 120 3.15 13.83 32.48
CA ASP A 120 1.90 13.29 33.03
C ASP A 120 1.81 11.78 32.76
N GLU A 121 2.02 10.98 33.80
CA GLU A 121 2.08 9.51 33.69
C GLU A 121 0.75 8.88 33.27
N THR A 122 -0.39 9.48 33.62
CA THR A 122 -1.71 8.97 33.24
C THR A 122 -1.94 9.12 31.73
N SER A 123 -1.66 10.30 31.19
CA SER A 123 -1.76 10.60 29.76
C SER A 123 -0.76 9.79 28.95
N LYS A 124 0.49 9.71 29.43
CA LYS A 124 1.55 8.88 28.82
C LYS A 124 1.11 7.43 28.70
N LYS A 125 0.65 6.81 29.79
CA LYS A 125 0.17 5.41 29.78
C LYS A 125 -1.01 5.21 28.84
N THR A 126 -1.95 6.14 28.83
CA THR A 126 -3.16 6.07 27.97
C THR A 126 -2.80 6.16 26.49
N LEU A 127 -1.96 7.13 26.11
CA LEU A 127 -1.53 7.32 24.73
C LEU A 127 -0.63 6.19 24.24
N LEU A 128 0.34 5.72 25.04
CA LEU A 128 1.18 4.58 24.66
C LEU A 128 0.36 3.31 24.44
N LYS A 129 -0.67 3.07 25.27
CA LYS A 129 -1.58 1.95 25.07
C LYS A 129 -2.32 2.04 23.74
N ALA A 130 -2.83 3.22 23.38
CA ALA A 130 -3.50 3.44 22.09
C ALA A 130 -2.54 3.29 20.90
N ILE A 131 -1.33 3.88 20.98
CA ILE A 131 -0.30 3.80 19.93
C ILE A 131 0.12 2.36 19.68
N ASN A 132 0.42 1.59 20.74
CA ASN A 132 0.86 0.19 20.61
C ASN A 132 -0.22 -0.69 19.98
N ARG A 133 -1.49 -0.47 20.32
CA ARG A 133 -2.61 -1.18 19.70
C ARG A 133 -2.76 -0.84 18.23
N ALA A 134 -2.77 0.46 17.90
CA ALA A 134 -2.85 0.94 16.52
C ALA A 134 -1.68 0.38 15.68
N ARG A 135 -0.46 0.38 16.22
CA ARG A 135 0.73 -0.21 15.58
C ARG A 135 0.55 -1.71 15.34
N THR A 136 0.12 -2.45 16.36
CA THR A 136 -0.08 -3.92 16.25
C THR A 136 -1.09 -4.25 15.16
N LYS A 137 -2.26 -3.58 15.17
CA LYS A 137 -3.28 -3.77 14.16
C LYS A 137 -2.77 -3.43 12.77
N TYR A 138 -2.11 -2.28 12.63
CA TYR A 138 -1.61 -1.82 11.34
C TYR A 138 -0.50 -2.72 10.78
N ASN A 139 0.37 -3.27 11.64
CA ASN A 139 1.35 -4.28 11.23
C ASN A 139 0.68 -5.54 10.68
N GLY A 140 -0.45 -5.97 11.25
CA GLY A 140 -1.28 -7.04 10.69
C GLY A 140 -1.81 -6.69 9.30
N THR A 141 -2.31 -5.47 9.12
CA THR A 141 -2.71 -4.94 7.80
C THR A 141 -1.56 -4.98 6.81
N LEU A 142 -0.36 -4.51 7.17
CA LEU A 142 0.82 -4.52 6.30
C LEU A 142 1.23 -5.95 5.92
N ALA A 143 1.15 -6.91 6.85
CA ALA A 143 1.45 -8.31 6.56
C ALA A 143 0.45 -8.92 5.56
N ASN A 144 -0.84 -8.64 5.72
CA ASN A 144 -1.87 -9.09 4.78
C ASN A 144 -1.71 -8.42 3.41
N THR A 145 -1.33 -7.15 3.38
CA THR A 145 -1.05 -6.41 2.14
C THR A 145 0.12 -7.04 1.37
N SER A 146 1.21 -7.39 2.06
CA SER A 146 2.34 -8.09 1.44
C SER A 146 1.91 -9.42 0.83
N LYS A 147 1.09 -10.21 1.53
CA LYS A 147 0.53 -11.46 1.00
C LYS A 147 -0.34 -11.23 -0.23
N ALA A 148 -1.15 -10.18 -0.25
CA ALA A 148 -1.99 -9.86 -1.40
C ALA A 148 -1.15 -9.45 -2.63
N ILE A 149 -0.06 -8.70 -2.42
CA ILE A 149 0.90 -8.37 -3.49
C ILE A 149 1.59 -9.64 -4.00
N GLU A 150 1.95 -10.57 -3.11
CA GLU A 150 2.52 -11.85 -3.51
C GLU A 150 1.53 -12.68 -4.34
N LYS A 151 0.24 -12.70 -3.95
CA LYS A 151 -0.81 -13.34 -4.75
C LYS A 151 -0.93 -12.73 -6.15
N LEU A 152 -0.74 -11.42 -6.32
CA LEU A 152 -0.69 -10.78 -7.65
C LEU A 152 0.51 -11.25 -8.47
N ARG A 153 1.68 -11.43 -7.84
CA ARG A 153 2.87 -11.94 -8.52
C ARG A 153 2.67 -13.37 -9.01
N LEU A 154 2.08 -14.22 -8.16
CA LEU A 154 1.73 -15.58 -8.52
C LEU A 154 0.70 -15.60 -9.66
N LEU A 155 -0.34 -14.75 -9.58
CA LEU A 155 -1.35 -14.63 -10.63
C LEU A 155 -0.74 -14.25 -11.98
N HIS A 156 0.23 -13.33 -12.00
CA HIS A 156 1.00 -13.03 -13.21
C HIS A 156 1.76 -14.26 -13.73
N GLY A 157 2.43 -15.01 -12.86
CA GLY A 157 3.13 -16.23 -13.25
C GLY A 157 2.19 -17.25 -13.88
N ASP A 158 1.07 -17.53 -13.22
CA ASP A 158 0.05 -18.46 -13.69
C ASP A 158 -0.51 -18.04 -15.06
N ALA A 159 -0.77 -16.75 -15.24
CA ALA A 159 -1.25 -16.22 -16.52
C ALA A 159 -0.24 -16.39 -17.66
N VAL A 160 1.04 -16.15 -17.40
CA VAL A 160 2.11 -16.38 -18.40
C VAL A 160 2.23 -17.86 -18.75
N GLU A 161 2.09 -18.76 -17.78
CA GLU A 161 2.06 -20.21 -18.05
C GLU A 161 0.86 -20.63 -18.91
N VAL A 162 -0.31 -20.03 -18.68
CA VAL A 162 -1.49 -20.25 -19.55
C VAL A 162 -1.23 -19.78 -20.98
N VAL A 163 -0.58 -18.63 -21.18
CA VAL A 163 -0.23 -18.15 -22.52
C VAL A 163 0.69 -19.13 -23.24
N LYS A 164 1.72 -19.66 -22.55
CA LYS A 164 2.61 -20.69 -23.10
C LYS A 164 1.86 -21.98 -23.44
N ALA A 165 0.92 -22.40 -22.59
CA ALA A 165 0.09 -23.57 -22.85
C ALA A 165 -0.79 -23.37 -24.09
N LEU A 166 -1.37 -22.16 -24.26
CA LEU A 166 -2.13 -21.78 -25.46
C LEU A 166 -1.27 -21.82 -26.73
N GLU A 167 -0.01 -21.42 -26.63
CA GLU A 167 0.95 -21.45 -27.75
C GLU A 167 1.25 -22.88 -28.21
N VAL A 168 1.49 -23.79 -27.26
CA VAL A 168 1.68 -25.22 -27.55
C VAL A 168 0.39 -25.85 -28.10
N ALA A 169 -0.77 -25.52 -27.50
CA ALA A 169 -2.07 -25.99 -27.93
C ALA A 169 -2.39 -25.58 -29.38
N ALA A 170 -2.09 -24.35 -29.75
CA ALA A 170 -2.24 -23.85 -31.12
C ALA A 170 -1.35 -24.64 -32.09
N ALA A 171 -0.06 -24.84 -31.74
CA ALA A 171 0.86 -25.61 -32.57
C ALA A 171 0.45 -27.09 -32.75
N LEU A 172 -0.20 -27.67 -31.75
CA LEU A 172 -0.71 -29.05 -31.77
C LEU A 172 -2.15 -29.17 -32.28
N ASN A 173 -2.81 -28.05 -32.57
CA ASN A 173 -4.23 -27.97 -32.89
C ASN A 173 -5.13 -28.70 -31.85
N SER A 174 -4.81 -28.54 -30.57
CA SER A 174 -5.46 -29.23 -29.45
C SER A 174 -5.69 -28.27 -28.26
N PHE A 175 -6.92 -27.82 -28.08
CA PHE A 175 -7.28 -26.77 -27.12
C PHE A 175 -7.98 -27.28 -25.84
N ASP A 176 -8.09 -28.59 -25.65
CA ASP A 176 -9.07 -29.22 -24.74
C ASP A 176 -8.78 -29.12 -23.23
N ASN A 177 -7.84 -28.29 -22.76
CA ASN A 177 -7.43 -28.29 -21.34
C ASN A 177 -7.13 -26.93 -20.68
N ILE A 178 -7.44 -25.81 -21.35
CA ILE A 178 -6.97 -24.47 -20.89
C ILE A 178 -8.06 -23.67 -20.15
N ASN A 179 -9.33 -24.02 -20.35
CA ASN A 179 -10.47 -23.24 -19.87
C ASN A 179 -10.54 -23.13 -18.34
N ASP A 180 -10.15 -24.19 -17.63
CA ASP A 180 -10.20 -24.23 -16.17
C ASP A 180 -9.09 -23.39 -15.53
N GLN A 181 -7.91 -23.32 -16.16
CA GLN A 181 -6.81 -22.48 -15.69
C GLN A 181 -7.17 -20.99 -15.85
N MET A 182 -7.77 -20.60 -16.98
CA MET A 182 -8.22 -19.22 -17.19
C MET A 182 -9.26 -18.78 -16.16
N LYS A 183 -10.31 -19.60 -15.94
CA LYS A 183 -11.32 -19.33 -14.90
C LYS A 183 -10.72 -19.23 -13.50
N SER A 184 -9.71 -20.04 -13.20
CA SER A 184 -9.02 -19.99 -11.90
C SER A 184 -8.31 -18.65 -11.70
N ILE A 185 -7.64 -18.12 -12.73
CA ILE A 185 -6.96 -16.82 -12.68
C ILE A 185 -7.99 -15.69 -12.50
N GLU A 186 -9.07 -15.69 -13.28
CA GLU A 186 -10.14 -14.69 -13.18
C GLU A 186 -10.76 -14.66 -11.78
N GLY A 187 -11.13 -15.82 -11.24
CA GLY A 187 -11.78 -15.93 -9.94
C GLY A 187 -10.92 -15.45 -8.75
N ARG A 188 -9.60 -15.34 -8.93
CA ARG A 188 -8.67 -14.88 -7.89
C ARG A 188 -8.51 -13.36 -7.85
N VAL A 189 -8.77 -12.64 -8.95
CA VAL A 189 -8.47 -11.20 -9.05
C VAL A 189 -9.26 -10.40 -8.02
N ASP A 190 -10.58 -10.57 -7.97
CA ASP A 190 -11.45 -9.78 -7.09
C ASP A 190 -11.07 -9.94 -5.61
N GLY A 191 -10.79 -11.17 -5.18
CA GLY A 191 -10.36 -11.46 -3.80
C GLY A 191 -9.05 -10.74 -3.46
N ILE A 192 -8.07 -10.76 -4.36
CA ILE A 192 -6.79 -10.07 -4.16
C ILE A 192 -7.00 -8.54 -4.08
N MET A 193 -7.86 -7.99 -4.92
CA MET A 193 -8.14 -6.54 -4.94
C MET A 193 -8.89 -6.08 -3.69
N GLN A 194 -9.81 -6.90 -3.18
CA GLN A 194 -10.47 -6.65 -1.89
C GLN A 194 -9.46 -6.64 -0.74
N GLU A 195 -8.54 -7.60 -0.69
CA GLU A 195 -7.47 -7.64 0.32
C GLU A 195 -6.59 -6.38 0.28
N LEU A 196 -6.21 -5.93 -0.92
CA LEU A 196 -5.45 -4.67 -1.08
C LEU A 196 -6.26 -3.43 -0.70
N ASN A 197 -7.59 -3.46 -0.84
CA ASN A 197 -8.44 -2.33 -0.47
C ASN A 197 -8.54 -2.16 1.05
N VAL A 198 -8.51 -3.25 1.81
CA VAL A 198 -8.43 -3.20 3.28
C VAL A 198 -7.22 -2.40 3.74
N ALA A 199 -6.08 -2.54 3.05
CA ALA A 199 -4.86 -1.78 3.36
C ALA A 199 -5.07 -0.27 3.27
N VAL A 200 -5.76 0.20 2.24
CA VAL A 200 -6.10 1.62 2.07
C VAL A 200 -6.99 2.06 3.22
N VAL A 201 -8.12 1.37 3.44
CA VAL A 201 -9.11 1.72 4.48
C VAL A 201 -8.47 1.80 5.86
N GLU A 202 -7.70 0.80 6.26
CA GLU A 202 -7.03 0.79 7.56
C GLU A 202 -5.94 1.86 7.67
N SER A 203 -5.24 2.18 6.57
CA SER A 203 -4.27 3.28 6.57
C SER A 203 -4.95 4.64 6.73
N LYS A 204 -6.11 4.86 6.10
CA LYS A 204 -6.88 6.10 6.23
C LYS A 204 -7.31 6.36 7.68
N LYS A 205 -7.74 5.31 8.39
CA LYS A 205 -8.13 5.37 9.80
C LYS A 205 -7.04 5.99 10.69
N LEU A 206 -5.75 5.74 10.41
CA LEU A 206 -4.65 6.27 11.23
C LEU A 206 -4.51 7.80 11.19
N TYR A 207 -5.08 8.48 10.18
CA TYR A 207 -5.03 9.94 10.11
C TYR A 207 -6.41 10.62 10.13
N GLU A 208 -7.49 9.90 9.85
CA GLU A 208 -8.87 10.40 9.84
C GLU A 208 -9.59 10.24 11.18
N LYS A 209 -9.26 9.22 11.97
CA LYS A 209 -9.91 8.96 13.28
C LYS A 209 -9.03 9.39 14.44
N LYS A 210 -9.65 9.67 15.59
CA LYS A 210 -8.86 9.78 16.83
C LYS A 210 -8.25 8.42 17.14
N ILE A 211 -7.03 8.40 17.68
CA ILE A 211 -6.35 7.14 17.99
C ILE A 211 -7.11 6.30 19.04
N THR A 212 -7.96 6.94 19.85
CA THR A 212 -8.89 6.32 20.80
C THR A 212 -10.16 5.75 20.15
N GLU A 213 -10.54 6.22 18.96
CA GLU A 213 -11.69 5.73 18.18
C GLU A 213 -11.29 4.56 17.24
N LEU A 214 -10.01 4.18 17.25
CA LEU A 214 -9.53 2.95 16.63
C LEU A 214 -9.95 1.69 17.42
N GLU A 215 -10.66 1.86 18.55
CA GLU A 215 -11.15 0.81 19.43
C GLU A 215 -12.42 0.08 18.93
N GLU A 216 -13.22 0.70 18.04
CA GLU A 216 -14.60 0.24 17.77
C GLU A 216 -14.79 -0.70 16.56
N ASN A 217 -13.74 -1.22 15.91
CA ASN A 217 -13.92 -2.24 14.85
C ASN A 217 -12.75 -3.21 14.76
#